data_AF-A0A484MFH4-F1
#
_entry.id   AF-A0A484MFH4-F1
#
_cell.length_a   1.000
_cell.length_b   1.000
_cell.length_c   1.000
_cell.angle_alpha   90.00
_cell.angle_beta   90.00
_cell.angle_gamma   90.00
#
_symmetry.space_group_name_H-M   'P 1'
#
loop_
_entity.id
_entity.type
_entity.pdbx_description
1 polymer ?
#
loop_
_entity_poly.entity_id
_entity_poly.type
_entity_poly.pdbx_seq_one_letter_code
_entity_poly.pdbx_strand_id
1 'polypeptide(L)'
;MDDEGEAHLDYGKICFRSLRELSVSDCKSLEYIFMASSVAKGLEDKSLEESPKFEFRRLQHLDLVKLHDLKGFCPQRCTFEWPRLTSLWVSHCENLKVFGTEMTSITELGEKDEFEDLHTLPFLAEKVIPNLKRLSLSQKDVALIKNHPFETNLFDEVFTLLLGGFIGESFPCDFLDRFPKLLWLQVEDSDFEEIFSSQPQQRAFCNDDDSSQSQPLYLISHSHLVKLTPSSASLGNLMHLEVSGCHQLTYLFTDSTAKSLVNLIYLVVNDCKKMKEIVRNESEDAVGGAGITFSRLCNLELDALPSLEGFCLKNQTFQFPDLREVTIKGCHQMKTFSLGVSRTPDLENVIIDDIIMALKGDLNNTIESHVRLRQG
;
A
#
# COMPACT_ATOMS: atom_id res chain seq x y z
N MET A 1 10.34 39.85 7.74
CA MET A 1 10.55 39.57 9.17
C MET A 1 9.76 38.31 9.42
N ASP A 2 10.52 37.25 9.27
CA ASP A 2 10.11 35.87 9.23
C ASP A 2 9.70 35.44 10.63
N ASP A 3 8.46 35.00 10.76
CA ASP A 3 7.96 34.32 11.96
C ASP A 3 8.21 32.83 11.74
N GLU A 4 9.47 32.45 11.96
CA GLU A 4 9.96 31.08 11.92
C GLU A 4 9.24 30.28 13.00
N GLY A 5 8.40 29.31 12.62
CA GLY A 5 8.19 28.03 13.32
C GLY A 5 7.86 27.98 14.82
N GLU A 6 7.76 29.08 15.57
CA GLU A 6 7.75 29.05 17.02
C GLU A 6 6.35 28.77 17.58
N ALA A 7 6.28 27.75 18.42
CA ALA A 7 5.10 27.41 19.18
C ALA A 7 4.83 28.51 20.22
N HIS A 8 3.72 29.23 20.08
CA HIS A 8 3.28 30.20 21.08
C HIS A 8 2.57 29.46 22.22
N LEU A 9 3.11 29.54 23.43
CA LEU A 9 2.52 29.01 24.66
C LEU A 9 1.44 29.98 25.16
N ASP A 10 0.20 29.51 25.26
CA ASP A 10 -0.92 30.26 25.84
C ASP A 10 -1.72 29.27 26.72
N TYR A 11 -1.75 29.46 28.04
CA TYR A 11 -2.61 28.72 28.99
C TYR A 11 -2.71 27.19 28.80
N GLY A 12 -1.60 26.44 28.93
CA GLY A 12 -1.63 24.97 28.80
C GLY A 12 -1.94 24.45 27.39
N LYS A 13 -2.07 25.36 26.42
CA LYS A 13 -2.31 25.09 25.01
C LYS A 13 -1.06 25.35 24.19
N ILE A 14 -0.63 24.34 23.44
CA ILE A 14 0.47 24.42 22.48
C ILE A 14 -0.15 24.49 21.09
N CYS A 15 0.06 25.61 20.39
CA CYS A 15 -0.57 25.87 19.10
C CYS A 15 0.46 25.90 17.97
N PHE A 16 0.33 24.97 17.02
CA PHE A 16 1.11 24.94 15.78
C PHE A 16 0.32 25.62 14.67
N ARG A 17 0.60 26.91 14.44
CA ARG A 17 -0.16 27.77 13.52
C ARG A 17 0.15 27.55 12.04
N SER A 18 1.36 27.09 11.74
CA SER A 18 1.88 27.02 10.36
C SER A 18 2.21 25.59 9.90
N LEU A 19 2.30 24.62 10.83
CA LEU A 19 2.67 23.25 10.51
C LEU A 19 1.60 22.60 9.61
N ARG A 20 2.03 22.10 8.44
CA ARG A 20 1.17 21.44 7.44
C ARG A 20 1.41 19.95 7.34
N GLU A 21 2.61 19.53 7.66
CA GLU A 21 3.05 18.16 7.57
C GLU A 21 3.91 17.82 8.79
N LEU A 22 3.62 16.67 9.40
CA LEU A 22 4.40 16.08 10.47
C LEU A 22 4.73 14.67 10.00
N SER A 23 5.99 14.47 9.62
CA SER A 23 6.50 13.18 9.18
C SER A 23 7.60 12.73 10.14
N VAL A 24 7.46 11.52 10.68
CA VAL A 24 8.45 10.89 11.55
C VAL A 24 8.71 9.49 11.02
N SER A 25 9.95 9.22 10.63
CA SER A 25 10.32 7.96 10.00
C SER A 25 11.61 7.38 10.56
N ASP A 26 11.70 6.05 10.57
CA ASP A 26 12.92 5.28 10.88
C ASP A 26 13.58 5.58 12.25
N CYS A 27 12.78 6.05 13.22
CA CYS A 27 13.24 6.36 14.57
C CYS A 27 13.04 5.17 15.52
N LYS A 28 14.00 4.25 15.51
CA LYS A 28 13.90 2.95 16.21
C LYS A 28 13.67 3.00 17.72
N SER A 29 14.12 4.06 18.40
CA SER A 29 14.02 4.19 19.86
C SER A 29 13.05 5.29 20.30
N LEU A 30 12.24 5.82 19.37
CA LEU A 30 11.31 6.90 19.69
C LEU A 30 10.05 6.33 20.33
N GLU A 31 9.92 6.51 21.65
CA GLU A 31 8.73 6.07 22.37
C GLU A 31 7.56 7.05 22.28
N TYR A 32 7.85 8.35 22.22
CA TYR A 32 6.86 9.43 22.17
C TYR A 32 7.31 10.57 21.27
N ILE A 33 6.39 11.16 20.50
CA ILE A 33 6.68 12.27 19.57
C ILE A 33 6.94 13.58 20.34
N PHE A 34 6.16 13.83 21.39
CA PHE A 34 6.27 15.03 22.24
C PHE A 34 6.68 14.64 23.65
N MET A 35 7.84 15.13 24.11
CA MET A 35 8.43 14.79 25.41
C MET A 35 7.85 15.62 26.56
N ALA A 36 7.77 15.00 27.74
CA ALA A 36 7.25 15.63 28.97
C ALA A 36 8.03 16.89 29.39
N SER A 37 9.35 16.94 29.20
CA SER A 37 10.20 18.02 29.72
C SER A 37 10.08 19.35 28.96
N SER A 38 9.75 19.31 27.67
CA SER A 38 9.43 20.50 26.87
C SER A 38 8.00 21.00 27.11
N VAL A 39 7.07 20.11 27.49
CA VAL A 39 5.70 20.46 27.90
C VAL A 39 5.67 20.99 29.34
N ALA A 40 6.47 20.40 30.24
CA ALA A 40 6.54 20.73 31.66
C ALA A 40 7.23 22.07 31.95
N LYS A 41 8.26 22.47 31.18
CA LYS A 41 8.93 23.78 31.35
C LYS A 41 7.99 24.98 31.17
N GLY A 42 6.84 24.80 30.51
CA GLY A 42 5.79 25.82 30.39
C GLY A 42 4.69 25.74 31.47
N LEU A 43 4.69 24.69 32.29
CA LEU A 43 3.65 24.35 33.27
C LEU A 43 4.13 24.37 34.73
N GLU A 44 5.39 24.75 34.99
CA GLU A 44 6.03 24.71 36.31
C GLU A 44 5.39 25.57 37.41
N ASP A 45 4.29 26.30 37.15
CA ASP A 45 3.72 27.21 38.15
C ASP A 45 2.22 27.05 38.48
N LYS A 46 1.40 26.22 37.81
CA LYS A 46 -0.05 26.19 38.13
C LYS A 46 -0.76 24.84 38.00
N SER A 47 -1.47 24.48 39.08
CA SER A 47 -2.56 23.52 39.31
C SER A 47 -2.66 22.26 38.42
N LEU A 48 -2.55 21.12 39.11
CA LEU A 48 -2.63 19.71 38.69
C LEU A 48 -3.90 19.23 37.93
N GLU A 49 -4.74 20.08 37.34
CA GLU A 49 -6.05 19.63 36.80
C GLU A 49 -6.23 19.69 35.27
N GLU A 50 -5.40 20.41 34.50
CA GLU A 50 -5.61 20.53 33.05
C GLU A 50 -4.57 19.74 32.24
N SER A 51 -5.04 18.73 31.49
CA SER A 51 -4.21 17.97 30.54
C SER A 51 -3.73 18.87 29.39
N PRO A 52 -2.46 18.83 28.97
CA PRO A 52 -1.94 19.67 27.89
C PRO A 52 -2.74 19.50 26.59
N LYS A 53 -3.06 20.64 25.95
CA LYS A 53 -3.82 20.66 24.70
C LYS A 53 -2.95 21.09 23.53
N PHE A 54 -2.88 20.26 22.49
CA PHE A 54 -2.17 20.53 21.26
C PHE A 54 -3.14 20.87 20.13
N GLU A 55 -2.94 22.02 19.49
CA GLU A 55 -3.78 22.48 18.38
C GLU A 55 -2.96 22.61 17.10
N PHE A 56 -3.31 21.81 16.09
CA PHE A 56 -2.67 21.80 14.78
C PHE A 56 -3.58 22.43 13.72
N ARG A 57 -3.63 23.77 13.67
CA ARG A 57 -4.63 24.50 12.84
C ARG A 57 -4.53 24.25 11.34
N ARG A 58 -3.35 23.86 10.84
CA ARG A 58 -3.07 23.74 9.41
C ARG A 58 -2.49 22.38 9.02
N LEU A 59 -2.36 21.44 9.96
CA LEU A 59 -1.80 20.13 9.66
C LEU A 59 -2.75 19.37 8.75
N GLN A 60 -2.23 18.93 7.61
CA GLN A 60 -2.93 18.20 6.56
C GLN A 60 -2.42 16.76 6.46
N HIS A 61 -1.15 16.56 6.80
CA HIS A 61 -0.42 15.31 6.64
C HIS A 61 0.23 14.90 7.97
N LEU A 62 -0.11 13.70 8.43
CA LEU A 62 0.51 13.05 9.58
C LEU A 62 1.00 11.67 9.13
N ASP A 63 2.31 11.54 8.99
CA ASP A 63 2.95 10.35 8.46
C ASP A 63 3.92 9.78 9.51
N LEU A 64 3.65 8.55 9.97
CA LEU A 64 4.42 7.83 10.96
C LEU A 64 4.86 6.48 10.37
N VAL A 65 6.15 6.29 10.17
CA VAL A 65 6.67 5.15 9.41
C VAL A 65 7.83 4.48 10.14
N LYS A 66 7.75 3.16 10.36
CA LYS A 66 8.84 2.36 10.96
C LYS A 66 9.25 2.86 12.34
N LEU A 67 8.25 3.04 13.21
CA LEU A 67 8.40 3.51 14.59
C LEU A 67 8.00 2.39 15.56
N HIS A 68 8.79 1.32 15.61
CA HIS A 68 8.46 0.10 16.34
C HIS A 68 8.25 0.32 17.85
N ASP A 69 9.04 1.20 18.47
CA ASP A 69 8.94 1.49 19.90
C ASP A 69 7.93 2.61 20.23
N LEU A 70 7.24 3.18 19.22
CA LEU A 70 6.32 4.30 19.43
C LEU A 70 5.09 3.84 20.20
N LYS A 71 4.96 4.35 21.42
CA LYS A 71 3.87 4.07 22.36
C LYS A 71 2.72 5.06 22.22
N GLY A 72 2.97 6.28 21.75
CA GLY A 72 1.95 7.32 21.66
C GLY A 72 2.55 8.69 21.34
N PHE A 73 1.73 9.73 21.36
CA PHE A 73 2.19 11.08 21.06
C PHE A 73 2.82 11.77 22.27
N CYS A 74 2.32 11.49 23.47
CA CYS A 74 2.79 12.07 24.73
C CYS A 74 2.88 10.97 25.81
N PRO A 75 3.88 11.04 26.72
CA PRO A 75 3.99 10.12 27.86
C PRO A 75 2.98 10.41 28.98
N GLN A 76 2.19 11.49 28.86
CA GLN A 76 1.09 11.84 29.76
C GLN A 76 -0.19 12.09 28.96
N ARG A 77 -1.34 12.21 29.65
CA ARG A 77 -2.64 12.48 29.01
C ARG A 77 -2.61 13.85 28.34
N CYS A 78 -2.79 13.87 27.01
CA CYS A 78 -2.78 15.07 26.20
C CYS A 78 -3.94 15.02 25.20
N THR A 79 -4.53 16.17 24.89
CA THR A 79 -5.60 16.28 23.90
C THR A 79 -5.07 16.92 22.62
N PHE A 80 -5.47 16.42 21.45
CA PHE A 80 -5.00 16.92 20.17
C PHE A 80 -6.16 17.31 19.26
N GLU A 81 -6.04 18.44 18.59
CA GLU A 81 -7.01 18.92 17.60
C GLU A 81 -6.38 19.01 16.22
N TRP A 82 -7.00 18.32 15.25
CA TRP A 82 -6.52 18.15 13.87
C TRP A 82 -7.54 18.64 12.83
N PRO A 83 -8.02 19.88 12.90
CA PRO A 83 -9.21 20.34 12.16
C PRO A 83 -9.08 20.33 10.62
N ARG A 84 -7.89 20.11 10.08
CA ARG A 84 -7.61 20.10 8.63
C ARG A 84 -6.90 18.84 8.14
N LEU A 85 -6.85 17.79 8.97
CA LEU A 85 -6.15 16.57 8.61
C LEU A 85 -6.87 15.91 7.43
N THR A 86 -6.10 15.66 6.36
CA THR A 86 -6.60 14.99 5.15
C THR A 86 -5.85 13.70 4.87
N SER A 87 -4.76 13.44 5.59
CA SER A 87 -3.91 12.27 5.41
C SER A 87 -3.42 11.81 6.76
N LEU A 88 -3.80 10.59 7.12
CA LEU A 88 -3.31 9.88 8.29
C LEU A 88 -2.64 8.59 7.80
N TRP A 89 -1.32 8.56 7.84
CA TRP A 89 -0.53 7.45 7.34
C TRP A 89 0.36 6.89 8.45
N VAL A 90 0.05 5.67 8.89
CA VAL A 90 0.76 4.95 9.94
C VAL A 90 1.13 3.59 9.40
N SER A 91 2.42 3.31 9.32
CA SER A 91 2.97 2.10 8.71
C SER A 91 4.14 1.58 9.56
N HIS A 92 4.21 0.27 9.80
CA HIS A 92 5.21 -0.38 10.65
C HIS A 92 5.35 0.30 12.05
N CYS A 93 4.21 0.51 12.72
CA CYS A 93 4.12 1.11 14.07
C CYS A 93 3.24 0.22 14.98
N GLU A 94 3.74 -0.95 15.36
CA GLU A 94 2.94 -2.06 15.91
C GLU A 94 2.36 -1.78 17.30
N ASN A 95 3.02 -0.89 18.05
CA ASN A 95 2.62 -0.49 19.40
C ASN A 95 1.66 0.71 19.43
N LEU A 96 1.51 1.42 18.31
CA LEU A 96 0.63 2.59 18.23
C LEU A 96 -0.80 2.15 17.91
N LYS A 97 -1.76 2.45 18.80
CA LYS A 97 -3.19 2.28 18.48
C LYS A 97 -3.68 3.52 17.73
N VAL A 98 -4.08 3.36 16.48
CA VAL A 98 -4.59 4.47 15.64
C VAL A 98 -6.05 4.80 15.97
N PHE A 99 -6.83 3.81 16.42
CA PHE A 99 -8.20 4.03 16.90
C PHE A 99 -8.37 3.43 18.30
N GLY A 100 -9.12 4.14 19.14
CA GLY A 100 -9.35 3.78 20.54
C GLY A 100 -10.57 2.93 20.76
N THR A 101 -10.61 2.24 21.90
CA THR A 101 -11.78 1.51 22.38
C THR A 101 -12.79 2.38 23.14
N GLU A 102 -12.46 3.61 23.51
CA GLU A 102 -13.44 4.55 24.09
C GLU A 102 -14.12 5.40 23.01
N MET A 103 -15.06 4.78 22.30
CA MET A 103 -16.11 5.49 21.56
C MET A 103 -17.45 5.46 22.29
N THR A 104 -17.43 5.19 23.60
CA THR A 104 -18.56 5.46 24.47
C THR A 104 -18.44 6.87 25.02
N SER A 105 -19.47 7.66 24.76
CA SER A 105 -19.79 8.94 25.38
C SER A 105 -19.15 9.14 26.75
N ILE A 106 -18.55 10.32 26.95
CA ILE A 106 -18.31 10.88 28.28
C ILE A 106 -19.67 10.94 28.98
N THR A 107 -20.03 9.90 29.72
CA THR A 107 -21.01 9.85 30.80
C THR A 107 -21.14 8.40 31.27
N GLU A 108 -20.79 8.17 32.53
CA GLU A 108 -21.10 7.00 33.36
C GLU A 108 -20.04 5.90 33.51
N LEU A 109 -19.27 6.10 34.59
CA LEU A 109 -18.90 5.11 35.62
C LEU A 109 -17.69 4.19 35.39
N GLY A 110 -16.72 4.39 36.28
CA GLY A 110 -16.29 3.30 37.16
C GLY A 110 -14.85 2.85 36.93
N GLU A 111 -13.98 3.28 37.85
CA GLU A 111 -12.66 2.72 38.17
C GLU A 111 -12.47 1.28 37.66
N LYS A 112 -11.82 1.13 36.50
CA LYS A 112 -10.96 -0.01 36.14
C LYS A 112 -10.14 0.31 34.89
N ASP A 113 -8.83 0.21 35.09
CA ASP A 113 -7.73 0.24 34.11
C ASP A 113 -7.27 1.60 33.54
N GLU A 114 -6.82 2.48 34.44
CA GLU A 114 -6.26 3.83 34.16
C GLU A 114 -4.98 3.91 33.28
N PHE A 115 -4.49 2.83 32.66
CA PHE A 115 -3.22 2.83 31.90
C PHE A 115 -3.31 2.32 30.45
N GLU A 116 -4.43 1.75 30.00
CA GLU A 116 -4.55 1.28 28.60
C GLU A 116 -4.92 2.38 27.59
N ASP A 117 -5.39 3.54 28.07
CA ASP A 117 -5.91 4.65 27.24
C ASP A 117 -4.85 5.63 26.73
N LEU A 118 -3.61 5.55 27.20
CA LEU A 118 -2.56 6.49 26.81
C LEU A 118 -1.94 6.20 25.44
N HIS A 119 -2.23 5.03 24.88
CA HIS A 119 -1.55 4.47 23.70
C HIS A 119 -2.36 4.61 22.41
N THR A 120 -3.47 5.34 22.47
CA THR A 120 -4.40 5.57 21.35
C THR A 120 -4.24 6.96 20.76
N LEU A 121 -4.30 7.10 19.43
CA LEU A 121 -4.44 8.40 18.78
C LEU A 121 -5.64 9.18 19.36
N PRO A 122 -5.41 10.40 19.85
CA PRO A 122 -6.38 11.13 20.65
C PRO A 122 -7.28 12.01 19.76
N PHE A 123 -8.00 11.41 18.82
CA PHE A 123 -9.01 12.12 18.03
C PHE A 123 -10.32 11.35 17.93
N LEU A 124 -11.43 12.10 17.90
CA LEU A 124 -12.75 11.55 17.62
C LEU A 124 -12.80 11.16 16.15
N ALA A 125 -12.76 9.85 15.88
CA ALA A 125 -12.72 9.32 14.52
C ALA A 125 -13.84 9.88 13.63
N GLU A 126 -15.05 10.04 14.18
CA GLU A 126 -16.21 10.67 13.52
C GLU A 126 -15.98 12.12 13.08
N LYS A 127 -15.07 12.87 13.72
CA LYS A 127 -14.77 14.26 13.34
C LYS A 127 -13.63 14.36 12.33
N VAL A 128 -12.71 13.39 12.33
CA VAL A 128 -11.48 13.45 11.53
C VAL A 128 -11.64 12.64 10.23
N ILE A 129 -12.15 11.41 10.33
CA ILE A 129 -12.25 10.48 9.18
C ILE A 129 -13.04 11.06 7.99
N PRO A 130 -14.18 11.78 8.16
CA PRO A 130 -14.93 12.32 7.02
C PRO A 130 -14.12 13.23 6.07
N ASN A 131 -13.01 13.79 6.54
CA ASN A 131 -12.15 14.67 5.75
C ASN A 131 -10.89 13.97 5.23
N LEU A 132 -10.66 12.71 5.61
CA LEU A 132 -9.48 11.96 5.20
C LEU A 132 -9.62 11.52 3.74
N LYS A 133 -8.50 11.68 3.04
CA LYS A 133 -8.26 11.27 1.65
C LYS A 133 -7.31 10.08 1.58
N ARG A 134 -6.37 10.04 2.53
CA ARG A 134 -5.41 8.95 2.72
C ARG A 134 -5.52 8.42 4.15
N LEU A 135 -5.64 7.11 4.28
CA LEU A 135 -5.87 6.45 5.55
C LEU A 135 -5.09 5.13 5.60
N SER A 136 -4.45 4.84 6.72
CA SER A 136 -3.89 3.53 7.06
C SER A 136 -4.71 2.84 8.14
N LEU A 137 -5.02 1.56 7.97
CA LEU A 137 -5.72 0.73 8.94
C LEU A 137 -4.95 -0.56 9.21
N SER A 138 -4.79 -0.90 10.48
CA SER A 138 -4.31 -2.21 10.92
C SER A 138 -5.43 -3.25 10.96
N GLN A 139 -5.07 -4.52 11.13
CA GLN A 139 -6.03 -5.61 11.38
C GLN A 139 -6.99 -5.29 12.54
N LYS A 140 -6.49 -4.70 13.63
CA LYS A 140 -7.29 -4.33 14.80
C LYS A 140 -8.28 -3.21 14.47
N ASP A 141 -7.84 -2.21 13.70
CA ASP A 141 -8.68 -1.09 13.29
C ASP A 141 -9.84 -1.58 12.40
N VAL A 142 -9.55 -2.47 11.45
CA VAL A 142 -10.59 -3.08 10.61
C VAL A 142 -11.57 -3.91 11.43
N ALA A 143 -11.10 -4.67 12.42
CA ALA A 143 -11.98 -5.42 13.32
C ALA A 143 -12.89 -4.49 14.14
N LEU A 144 -12.34 -3.38 14.68
CA LEU A 144 -13.11 -2.37 15.40
C LEU A 144 -14.19 -1.72 14.53
N ILE A 145 -13.84 -1.34 13.30
CA ILE A 145 -14.76 -0.73 12.31
C ILE A 145 -15.82 -1.72 11.83
N LYS A 146 -15.50 -3.02 11.75
CA LYS A 146 -16.49 -4.05 11.44
C LYS A 146 -17.50 -4.24 12.57
N ASN A 147 -17.06 -4.15 13.82
CA ASN A 147 -17.90 -4.42 15.00
C ASN A 147 -18.72 -3.22 15.47
N HIS A 148 -18.36 -2.00 15.06
CA HIS A 148 -19.11 -0.78 15.38
C HIS A 148 -19.80 -0.24 14.11
N PRO A 149 -21.12 -0.01 14.13
CA PRO A 149 -21.82 0.56 12.98
C PRO A 149 -21.52 2.05 12.87
N PHE A 150 -20.35 2.37 12.31
CA PHE A 150 -20.05 3.72 11.82
C PHE A 150 -21.06 4.12 10.75
N GLU A 151 -21.33 5.43 10.63
CA GLU A 151 -22.10 5.93 9.50
C GLU A 151 -21.47 5.47 8.18
N THR A 152 -22.31 5.03 7.24
CA THR A 152 -21.86 4.40 6.00
C THR A 152 -21.01 5.32 5.11
N ASN A 153 -21.16 6.63 5.27
CA ASN A 153 -20.49 7.69 4.52
C ASN A 153 -19.15 8.14 5.13
N LEU A 154 -18.72 7.55 6.25
CA LEU A 154 -17.57 8.03 7.01
C LEU A 154 -16.29 8.05 6.18
N PHE A 155 -16.15 7.13 5.23
CA PHE A 155 -14.94 6.94 4.42
C PHE A 155 -15.10 7.38 2.95
N ASP A 156 -16.17 8.11 2.61
CA ASP A 156 -16.52 8.47 1.22
C ASP A 156 -15.43 9.27 0.49
N GLU A 157 -14.62 10.04 1.21
CA GLU A 157 -13.56 10.87 0.63
C GLU A 157 -12.19 10.17 0.52
N VAL A 158 -12.06 8.98 1.11
CA VAL A 158 -10.81 8.22 1.11
C VAL A 158 -10.61 7.57 -0.27
N PHE A 159 -9.55 7.99 -0.96
CA PHE A 159 -9.15 7.41 -2.24
C PHE A 159 -7.81 6.67 -2.18
N THR A 160 -7.07 6.78 -1.08
CA THR A 160 -5.87 5.97 -0.81
C THR A 160 -6.00 5.27 0.53
N LEU A 161 -5.92 3.94 0.51
CA LEU A 161 -6.01 3.09 1.70
C LEU A 161 -4.75 2.23 1.82
N LEU A 162 -4.15 2.22 3.00
CA LEU A 162 -3.18 1.22 3.40
C LEU A 162 -3.82 0.23 4.38
N LEU A 163 -3.67 -1.06 4.11
CA LEU A 163 -4.01 -2.16 5.02
C LEU A 163 -2.73 -2.85 5.46
N GLY A 164 -2.42 -2.80 6.76
CA GLY A 164 -1.15 -3.28 7.31
C GLY A 164 -1.31 -4.29 8.44
N GLY A 165 -0.38 -5.23 8.56
CA GLY A 165 -0.26 -6.08 9.75
C GLY A 165 -1.38 -7.10 9.92
N PHE A 166 -1.88 -7.69 8.84
CA PHE A 166 -2.88 -8.76 8.89
C PHE A 166 -2.19 -10.12 8.97
N ILE A 167 -2.38 -10.82 10.08
CA ILE A 167 -1.76 -12.12 10.37
C ILE A 167 -2.84 -13.16 10.62
N GLY A 168 -2.80 -14.26 9.88
CA GLY A 168 -3.69 -15.42 10.01
C GLY A 168 -5.14 -15.16 9.56
N GLU A 169 -5.40 -14.07 8.84
CA GLU A 169 -6.71 -13.69 8.34
C GLU A 169 -6.73 -13.65 6.81
N SER A 170 -7.91 -13.83 6.21
CA SER A 170 -8.09 -13.60 4.78
C SER A 170 -8.14 -12.10 4.46
N PHE A 171 -7.77 -11.74 3.23
CA PHE A 171 -7.88 -10.35 2.80
C PHE A 171 -9.34 -9.85 2.90
N PRO A 172 -9.59 -8.72 3.59
CA PRO A 172 -10.94 -8.26 3.89
C PRO A 172 -11.56 -7.54 2.67
N CYS A 173 -11.77 -8.24 1.55
CA CYS A 173 -12.30 -7.65 0.32
C CYS A 173 -13.64 -6.92 0.52
N ASP A 174 -14.59 -7.51 1.23
CA ASP A 174 -15.89 -6.90 1.52
C ASP A 174 -15.78 -5.61 2.37
N PHE A 175 -14.65 -5.38 3.03
CA PHE A 175 -14.41 -4.14 3.77
C PHE A 175 -14.13 -2.96 2.85
N LEU A 176 -13.62 -3.21 1.64
CA LEU A 176 -13.32 -2.18 0.66
C LEU A 176 -14.58 -1.49 0.13
N ASP A 177 -15.75 -2.11 0.25
CA ASP A 177 -17.05 -1.52 -0.14
C ASP A 177 -17.39 -0.24 0.62
N ARG A 178 -16.74 0.01 1.76
CA ARG A 178 -16.88 1.27 2.51
C ARG A 178 -16.14 2.45 1.88
N PHE A 179 -15.33 2.22 0.85
CA PHE A 179 -14.45 3.22 0.23
C PHE A 179 -14.86 3.43 -1.24
N PRO A 180 -15.99 4.11 -1.51
CA PRO A 180 -16.56 4.22 -2.85
C PRO A 180 -15.71 5.03 -3.85
N LYS A 181 -14.70 5.75 -3.37
CA LYS A 181 -13.73 6.51 -4.19
C LYS A 181 -12.32 5.89 -4.15
N LEU A 182 -12.17 4.65 -3.69
CA LEU A 182 -10.86 4.02 -3.56
C LEU A 182 -10.18 3.87 -4.93
N LEU A 183 -9.01 4.49 -5.06
CA LEU A 183 -8.17 4.41 -6.26
C LEU A 183 -6.85 3.70 -5.96
N TRP A 184 -6.28 3.92 -4.78
CA TRP A 184 -4.97 3.38 -4.38
C TRP A 184 -5.13 2.48 -3.18
N LEU A 185 -4.76 1.22 -3.33
CA LEU A 185 -4.72 0.23 -2.26
C LEU A 185 -3.28 -0.21 -2.04
N GLN A 186 -2.79 -0.04 -0.81
CA GLN A 186 -1.50 -0.53 -0.38
C GLN A 186 -1.68 -1.61 0.68
N VAL A 187 -0.97 -2.72 0.54
CA VAL A 187 -1.00 -3.83 1.49
C VAL A 187 0.41 -4.07 2.00
N GLU A 188 0.61 -3.95 3.31
CA GLU A 188 1.93 -4.10 3.95
C GLU A 188 1.89 -5.12 5.08
N ASP A 189 3.04 -5.74 5.38
CA ASP A 189 3.25 -6.56 6.58
C ASP A 189 2.17 -7.60 6.87
N SER A 190 1.59 -8.16 5.80
CA SER A 190 0.46 -9.09 5.91
C SER A 190 0.82 -10.47 5.35
N ASP A 191 0.26 -11.52 5.92
CA ASP A 191 0.52 -12.91 5.51
C ASP A 191 -0.57 -13.50 4.59
N PHE A 192 -1.31 -12.62 3.91
CA PHE A 192 -2.38 -13.01 3.00
C PHE A 192 -1.88 -14.04 1.99
N GLU A 193 -2.55 -15.19 1.93
CA GLU A 193 -2.33 -16.13 0.85
C GLU A 193 -2.79 -15.55 -0.50
N GLU A 194 -3.82 -14.71 -0.50
CA GLU A 194 -4.46 -14.10 -1.67
C GLU A 194 -5.18 -12.78 -1.29
N ILE A 195 -5.16 -11.79 -2.19
CA ILE A 195 -5.84 -10.49 -2.02
C ILE A 195 -7.20 -10.44 -2.74
N PHE A 196 -7.37 -11.08 -3.89
CA PHE A 196 -8.63 -11.08 -4.65
C PHE A 196 -9.11 -12.51 -4.90
N SER A 197 -9.96 -13.03 -4.01
CA SER A 197 -10.55 -14.38 -4.17
C SER A 197 -11.74 -14.39 -5.13
N SER A 198 -12.22 -15.56 -5.54
CA SER A 198 -13.24 -15.77 -6.58
C SER A 198 -14.67 -15.98 -6.04
N GLN A 199 -15.08 -15.31 -4.95
CA GLN A 199 -16.40 -15.58 -4.36
C GLN A 199 -17.54 -14.86 -5.10
N PRO A 200 -18.69 -15.52 -5.37
CA PRO A 200 -19.80 -14.98 -6.19
C PRO A 200 -20.52 -13.74 -5.65
N GLN A 201 -20.14 -13.23 -4.47
CA GLN A 201 -20.81 -12.13 -3.77
C GLN A 201 -20.09 -10.78 -3.94
N GLN A 202 -18.95 -10.74 -4.62
CA GLN A 202 -18.06 -9.57 -4.80
C GLN A 202 -18.56 -8.54 -5.83
N ARG A 203 -19.81 -8.12 -5.71
CA ARG A 203 -20.50 -7.32 -6.74
C ARG A 203 -19.96 -5.90 -6.95
N ALA A 204 -19.21 -5.30 -6.01
CA ALA A 204 -18.85 -3.89 -6.12
C ALA A 204 -17.55 -3.62 -6.91
N PHE A 205 -16.54 -4.48 -6.78
CA PHE A 205 -15.28 -4.37 -7.56
C PHE A 205 -15.34 -5.18 -8.88
N CYS A 206 -16.22 -6.18 -8.94
CA CYS A 206 -16.45 -7.03 -10.11
C CYS A 206 -17.82 -6.68 -10.72
N ASN A 207 -17.97 -5.47 -11.27
CA ASN A 207 -19.19 -5.10 -11.98
C ASN A 207 -19.23 -5.84 -13.33
N ASP A 208 -20.03 -6.90 -13.41
CA ASP A 208 -20.43 -7.60 -14.63
C ASP A 208 -21.49 -6.82 -15.46
N ASP A 209 -21.68 -5.52 -15.22
CA ASP A 209 -22.65 -4.70 -15.95
C ASP A 209 -21.94 -3.77 -16.96
N ASP A 210 -22.27 -3.98 -18.24
CA ASP A 210 -21.69 -3.40 -19.48
C ASP A 210 -21.91 -1.87 -19.61
N SER A 211 -22.07 -1.14 -18.51
CA SER A 211 -22.41 0.29 -18.53
C SER A 211 -21.80 1.16 -17.42
N SER A 212 -21.02 0.60 -16.50
CA SER A 212 -20.33 1.39 -15.46
C SER A 212 -18.82 1.38 -15.70
N GLN A 213 -18.24 2.55 -15.95
CA GLN A 213 -16.78 2.74 -15.98
C GLN A 213 -16.19 2.26 -14.65
N SER A 214 -15.60 1.06 -14.62
CA SER A 214 -14.94 0.55 -13.42
C SER A 214 -13.79 1.49 -13.05
N GLN A 215 -13.78 1.97 -11.79
CA GLN A 215 -12.81 2.96 -11.33
C GLN A 215 -11.38 2.39 -11.38
N PRO A 216 -10.38 3.16 -11.80
CA PRO A 216 -9.02 2.65 -11.93
C PRO A 216 -8.43 2.29 -10.56
N LEU A 217 -7.83 1.11 -10.46
CA LEU A 217 -7.20 0.63 -9.23
C LEU A 217 -5.68 0.59 -9.39
N TYR A 218 -4.99 1.09 -8.36
CA TYR A 218 -3.54 1.04 -8.19
C TYR A 218 -3.27 0.17 -6.96
N LEU A 219 -2.64 -0.98 -7.15
CA LEU A 219 -2.30 -1.90 -6.07
C LEU A 219 -0.79 -1.93 -5.84
N ILE A 220 -0.39 -1.69 -4.60
CA ILE A 220 0.97 -1.87 -4.12
C ILE A 220 0.94 -2.93 -3.01
N SER A 221 1.73 -3.99 -3.15
CA SER A 221 1.80 -5.06 -2.15
C SER A 221 3.23 -5.27 -1.67
N HIS A 222 3.47 -4.93 -0.42
CA HIS A 222 4.72 -5.12 0.33
C HIS A 222 4.49 -6.17 1.43
N SER A 223 4.13 -7.39 1.05
CA SER A 223 3.61 -8.40 1.99
C SER A 223 4.21 -9.78 1.73
N HIS A 224 3.83 -10.79 2.52
CA HIS A 224 4.34 -12.15 2.39
C HIS A 224 3.44 -13.01 1.49
N LEU A 225 2.93 -12.44 0.39
CA LEU A 225 2.00 -13.15 -0.48
C LEU A 225 2.57 -14.50 -0.92
N VAL A 226 1.70 -15.50 -0.87
CA VAL A 226 1.99 -16.85 -1.36
C VAL A 226 1.37 -17.07 -2.74
N LYS A 227 0.29 -16.34 -3.06
CA LYS A 227 -0.39 -16.39 -4.34
C LYS A 227 -1.06 -15.05 -4.66
N LEU A 228 -1.06 -14.68 -5.92
CA LEU A 228 -2.02 -13.74 -6.49
C LEU A 228 -2.82 -14.55 -7.50
N THR A 229 -3.99 -15.08 -7.11
CA THR A 229 -4.99 -15.58 -8.07
C THR A 229 -6.23 -14.72 -8.10
N PRO A 230 -6.13 -13.50 -8.63
CA PRO A 230 -7.33 -12.76 -8.96
C PRO A 230 -8.18 -13.59 -9.90
N SER A 231 -9.46 -13.74 -9.55
CA SER A 231 -10.44 -14.15 -10.54
C SER A 231 -10.37 -13.17 -11.72
N SER A 232 -10.49 -13.67 -12.95
CA SER A 232 -10.45 -12.85 -14.16
C SER A 232 -11.45 -11.68 -14.14
N ALA A 233 -12.50 -11.77 -13.32
CA ALA A 233 -13.52 -10.73 -13.12
C ALA A 233 -13.07 -9.54 -12.25
N SER A 234 -12.03 -9.70 -11.41
CA SER A 234 -11.69 -8.71 -10.36
C SER A 234 -10.62 -7.67 -10.72
N LEU A 235 -9.89 -7.86 -11.82
CA LEU A 235 -8.76 -6.98 -12.19
C LEU A 235 -8.92 -6.24 -13.51
N GLY A 236 -10.11 -6.24 -14.10
CA GLY A 236 -10.36 -5.54 -15.36
C GLY A 236 -10.06 -4.04 -15.31
N ASN A 237 -10.04 -3.45 -14.12
CA ASN A 237 -9.76 -2.04 -13.85
C ASN A 237 -8.38 -1.75 -13.23
N LEU A 238 -7.55 -2.78 -13.03
CA LEU A 238 -6.22 -2.60 -12.47
C LEU A 238 -5.31 -1.88 -13.49
N MET A 239 -4.81 -0.71 -13.13
CA MET A 239 -3.93 0.11 -13.98
C MET A 239 -2.47 0.06 -13.54
N HIS A 240 -2.23 -0.18 -12.26
CA HIS A 240 -0.88 -0.24 -11.69
C HIS A 240 -0.82 -1.40 -10.72
N LEU A 241 0.18 -2.26 -10.91
CA LEU A 241 0.49 -3.36 -10.00
C LEU A 241 1.96 -3.27 -9.62
N GLU A 242 2.21 -3.03 -8.34
CA GLU A 242 3.53 -3.16 -7.73
C GLU A 242 3.52 -4.28 -6.70
N VAL A 243 4.47 -5.22 -6.84
CA VAL A 243 4.66 -6.32 -5.90
C VAL A 243 6.11 -6.33 -5.42
N SER A 244 6.29 -6.06 -4.13
CA SER A 244 7.57 -5.97 -3.45
C SER A 244 7.68 -6.98 -2.32
N GLY A 245 8.88 -7.51 -2.08
CA GLY A 245 9.19 -8.25 -0.85
C GLY A 245 8.43 -9.58 -0.69
N CYS A 246 7.68 -10.02 -1.70
CA CYS A 246 6.88 -11.26 -1.68
C CYS A 246 7.79 -12.47 -1.93
N HIS A 247 8.69 -12.75 -0.99
CA HIS A 247 9.77 -13.73 -1.16
C HIS A 247 9.31 -15.18 -1.33
N GLN A 248 8.05 -15.50 -1.05
CA GLN A 248 7.49 -16.84 -1.16
C GLN A 248 6.80 -17.09 -2.51
N LEU A 249 6.44 -16.03 -3.25
CA LEU A 249 5.87 -16.16 -4.59
C LEU A 249 6.87 -16.84 -5.54
N THR A 250 6.40 -17.86 -6.25
CA THR A 250 7.16 -18.51 -7.33
C THR A 250 6.72 -18.04 -8.72
N TYR A 251 5.53 -17.44 -8.80
CA TYR A 251 4.95 -16.80 -9.98
C TYR A 251 4.04 -15.66 -9.52
N LEU A 252 3.82 -14.66 -10.38
CA LEU A 252 2.96 -13.54 -10.02
C LEU A 252 1.48 -13.85 -10.30
N PHE A 253 1.14 -14.24 -11.52
CA PHE A 253 -0.24 -14.61 -11.89
C PHE A 253 -0.27 -15.69 -12.98
N THR A 254 -1.45 -16.25 -13.21
CA THR A 254 -1.68 -17.28 -14.23
C THR A 254 -1.92 -16.66 -15.61
N ASP A 255 -1.87 -17.44 -16.68
CA ASP A 255 -2.18 -16.97 -18.03
C ASP A 255 -3.63 -16.49 -18.17
N SER A 256 -4.55 -17.10 -17.42
CA SER A 256 -5.96 -16.73 -17.35
C SER A 256 -6.14 -15.33 -16.73
N THR A 257 -5.45 -15.05 -15.62
CA THR A 257 -5.40 -13.70 -15.01
C THR A 257 -4.67 -12.70 -15.91
N ALA A 258 -3.57 -13.10 -16.54
CA ALA A 258 -2.82 -12.22 -17.46
C ALA A 258 -3.71 -11.69 -18.60
N LYS A 259 -4.62 -12.53 -19.10
CA LYS A 259 -5.58 -12.15 -20.16
C LYS A 259 -6.64 -11.15 -19.69
N SER A 260 -6.93 -11.04 -18.40
CA SER A 260 -7.89 -10.05 -17.89
C SER A 260 -7.27 -8.69 -17.57
N LEU A 261 -5.94 -8.60 -17.50
CA LEU A 261 -5.17 -7.37 -17.21
C LEU A 261 -5.08 -6.41 -18.41
N VAL A 262 -6.19 -6.21 -19.11
CA VAL A 262 -6.24 -5.42 -20.36
C VAL A 262 -6.02 -3.92 -20.15
N ASN A 263 -6.24 -3.43 -18.91
CA ASN A 263 -6.07 -2.03 -18.53
C ASN A 263 -4.76 -1.73 -17.78
N LEU A 264 -3.92 -2.74 -17.55
CA LEU A 264 -2.68 -2.57 -16.81
C LEU A 264 -1.71 -1.70 -17.60
N ILE A 265 -1.26 -0.60 -16.98
CA ILE A 265 -0.30 0.37 -17.56
C ILE A 265 1.09 0.16 -16.98
N TYR A 266 1.19 -0.13 -15.69
CA TYR A 266 2.45 -0.32 -14.97
C TYR A 266 2.47 -1.68 -14.29
N LEU A 267 3.52 -2.46 -14.55
CA LEU A 267 3.82 -3.68 -13.82
C LEU A 267 5.22 -3.56 -13.23
N VAL A 268 5.30 -3.53 -11.90
CA VAL A 268 6.55 -3.47 -11.14
C VAL A 268 6.61 -4.69 -10.23
N VAL A 269 7.69 -5.45 -10.33
CA VAL A 269 7.95 -6.58 -9.43
C VAL A 269 9.38 -6.46 -8.92
N ASN A 270 9.52 -6.26 -7.61
CA ASN A 270 10.81 -6.04 -6.99
C ASN A 270 11.03 -6.92 -5.75
N ASP A 271 12.30 -7.27 -5.48
CA ASP A 271 12.75 -8.04 -4.31
C ASP A 271 11.94 -9.33 -3.99
N CYS A 272 11.54 -10.09 -5.02
CA CYS A 272 10.83 -11.37 -4.85
C CYS A 272 11.78 -12.57 -5.07
N LYS A 273 12.44 -13.00 -3.99
CA LYS A 273 13.59 -13.92 -4.03
C LYS A 273 13.34 -15.30 -4.64
N LYS A 274 12.15 -15.90 -4.47
CA LYS A 274 11.81 -17.23 -5.01
C LYS A 274 11.04 -17.19 -6.33
N MET A 275 10.78 -16.00 -6.87
CA MET A 275 9.99 -15.85 -8.09
C MET A 275 10.76 -16.43 -9.28
N LYS A 276 10.15 -17.39 -9.99
CA LYS A 276 10.73 -18.09 -11.14
C LYS A 276 10.19 -17.61 -12.46
N GLU A 277 8.92 -17.23 -12.49
CA GLU A 277 8.25 -16.69 -13.66
C GLU A 277 7.28 -15.57 -13.29
N ILE A 278 6.88 -14.72 -14.22
CA ILE A 278 5.85 -13.71 -13.94
C ILE A 278 4.47 -14.30 -14.25
N VAL A 279 4.35 -14.92 -15.43
CA VAL A 279 3.11 -15.53 -15.93
C VAL A 279 3.24 -17.03 -15.99
N ARG A 280 2.48 -17.73 -15.14
CA ARG A 280 2.40 -19.20 -15.15
C ARG A 280 1.30 -19.67 -16.10
N ASN A 281 1.64 -20.56 -17.02
CA ASN A 281 0.65 -21.24 -17.84
C ASN A 281 0.06 -22.42 -17.06
N GLU A 282 -1.26 -22.47 -16.93
CA GLU A 282 -1.98 -23.51 -16.17
C GLU A 282 -2.29 -24.77 -16.99
N SER A 283 -2.23 -24.68 -18.33
CA SER A 283 -2.63 -25.77 -19.23
C SER A 283 -1.45 -26.52 -19.85
N GLU A 284 -1.41 -27.84 -19.68
CA GLU A 284 -0.43 -28.71 -20.35
C GLU A 284 -0.77 -28.94 -21.84
N ASP A 285 -2.04 -28.73 -22.23
CA ASP A 285 -2.61 -29.11 -23.53
C ASP A 285 -2.78 -27.96 -24.55
N ALA A 286 -2.38 -26.73 -24.22
CA ALA A 286 -2.50 -25.60 -25.16
C ALA A 286 -1.40 -25.63 -26.23
N VAL A 287 -1.41 -26.65 -27.08
CA VAL A 287 -0.71 -26.64 -28.37
C VAL A 287 -1.32 -25.52 -29.22
N GLY A 288 -0.71 -24.34 -29.19
CA GLY A 288 -1.18 -23.16 -29.94
C GLY A 288 -2.24 -22.33 -29.21
N GLY A 289 -2.17 -22.22 -27.88
CA GLY A 289 -3.04 -21.33 -27.10
C GLY A 289 -3.01 -19.88 -27.59
N ALA A 290 -4.17 -19.21 -27.54
CA ALA A 290 -4.31 -17.80 -27.87
C ALA A 290 -3.24 -16.96 -27.13
N GLY A 291 -2.57 -16.07 -27.86
CA GLY A 291 -1.57 -15.15 -27.30
C GLY A 291 -2.13 -14.34 -26.13
N ILE A 292 -1.24 -13.82 -25.27
CA ILE A 292 -1.61 -12.90 -24.20
C ILE A 292 -1.32 -11.48 -24.71
N THR A 293 -2.28 -10.58 -24.58
CA THR A 293 -2.12 -9.19 -24.98
C THR A 293 -2.29 -8.30 -23.75
N PHE A 294 -1.22 -7.58 -23.41
CA PHE A 294 -1.28 -6.47 -22.45
C PHE A 294 -1.50 -5.19 -23.24
N SER A 295 -2.77 -4.83 -23.49
CA SER A 295 -3.14 -3.80 -24.46
C SER A 295 -2.59 -2.41 -24.12
N ARG A 296 -2.43 -2.09 -22.83
CA ARG A 296 -2.10 -0.75 -22.33
C ARG A 296 -0.80 -0.68 -21.52
N LEU A 297 -0.07 -1.79 -21.41
CA LEU A 297 1.12 -1.85 -20.56
C LEU A 297 2.22 -1.00 -21.18
N CYS A 298 2.54 0.12 -20.53
CA CYS A 298 3.55 1.07 -20.95
C CYS A 298 4.91 0.79 -20.31
N ASN A 299 4.91 0.34 -19.05
CA ASN A 299 6.11 0.11 -18.25
C ASN A 299 6.11 -1.28 -17.62
N LEU A 300 7.19 -2.01 -17.84
CA LEU A 300 7.50 -3.28 -17.19
C LEU A 300 8.83 -3.16 -16.45
N GLU A 301 8.80 -3.32 -15.13
CA GLU A 301 9.98 -3.31 -14.28
C GLU A 301 10.10 -4.61 -13.48
N LEU A 302 11.23 -5.28 -13.63
CA LEU A 302 11.60 -6.50 -12.92
C LEU A 302 12.93 -6.25 -12.23
N ASP A 303 12.93 -6.08 -10.91
CA ASP A 303 14.14 -5.73 -10.14
C ASP A 303 14.40 -6.71 -8.99
N ALA A 304 15.67 -7.01 -8.72
CA ALA A 304 16.11 -7.86 -7.62
C ALA A 304 15.34 -9.20 -7.53
N LEU A 305 15.15 -9.87 -8.68
CA LEU A 305 14.52 -11.18 -8.79
C LEU A 305 15.55 -12.28 -9.07
N PRO A 306 16.36 -12.70 -8.08
CA PRO A 306 17.52 -13.56 -8.30
C PRO A 306 17.18 -14.97 -8.81
N SER A 307 15.94 -15.44 -8.62
CA SER A 307 15.47 -16.75 -9.08
C SER A 307 14.65 -16.71 -10.37
N LEU A 308 14.46 -15.52 -10.97
CA LEU A 308 13.63 -15.37 -12.16
C LEU A 308 14.30 -16.06 -13.34
N GLU A 309 13.66 -17.07 -13.90
CA GLU A 309 14.14 -17.86 -15.04
C GLU A 309 13.64 -17.27 -16.38
N GLY A 310 12.48 -16.61 -16.38
CA GLY A 310 11.87 -15.94 -17.54
C GLY A 310 10.57 -15.21 -17.17
N PHE A 311 10.01 -14.40 -18.07
CA PHE A 311 8.68 -13.81 -17.88
C PHE A 311 7.59 -14.89 -17.94
N CYS A 312 7.75 -15.87 -18.82
CA CYS A 312 6.94 -17.08 -18.90
C CYS A 312 7.78 -18.27 -19.37
N LEU A 313 7.70 -19.42 -18.69
CA LEU A 313 8.57 -20.58 -18.99
C LEU A 313 8.02 -21.49 -20.09
N LYS A 314 6.89 -21.13 -20.70
CA LYS A 314 6.24 -21.88 -21.78
C LYS A 314 6.27 -21.11 -23.09
N ASN A 315 5.93 -21.80 -24.17
CA ASN A 315 5.82 -21.20 -25.50
C ASN A 315 4.53 -20.38 -25.58
N GLN A 316 4.61 -19.15 -25.08
CA GLN A 316 3.51 -18.19 -25.05
C GLN A 316 3.90 -16.96 -25.85
N THR A 317 3.04 -16.60 -26.80
CA THR A 317 3.18 -15.34 -27.53
C THR A 317 2.60 -14.20 -26.69
N PHE A 318 3.36 -13.12 -26.54
CA PHE A 318 2.95 -11.89 -25.87
C PHE A 318 2.87 -10.73 -26.86
N GLN A 319 1.83 -9.92 -26.73
CA GLN A 319 1.68 -8.67 -27.46
C GLN A 319 1.61 -7.51 -26.47
N PHE A 320 2.45 -6.50 -26.71
CA PHE A 320 2.51 -5.28 -25.92
C PHE A 320 2.46 -4.07 -26.85
N PRO A 321 1.26 -3.64 -27.29
CA PRO A 321 1.12 -2.56 -28.27
C PRO A 321 1.73 -1.23 -27.78
N ASP A 322 1.55 -0.90 -26.50
CA ASP A 322 1.91 0.40 -25.92
C ASP A 322 3.21 0.39 -25.10
N LEU A 323 3.95 -0.72 -25.08
CA LEU A 323 5.13 -0.88 -24.20
C LEU A 323 6.30 -0.03 -24.67
N ARG A 324 6.70 0.91 -23.81
CA ARG A 324 7.76 1.90 -24.08
C ARG A 324 8.98 1.70 -23.21
N GLU A 325 8.80 1.18 -22.00
CA GLU A 325 9.85 1.05 -21.01
C GLU A 325 9.89 -0.37 -20.47
N VAL A 326 11.07 -0.99 -20.57
CA VAL A 326 11.37 -2.29 -19.98
C VAL A 326 12.67 -2.19 -19.21
N THR A 327 12.60 -2.45 -17.92
CA THR A 327 13.74 -2.44 -17.00
C THR A 327 13.87 -3.80 -16.33
N ILE A 328 15.04 -4.44 -16.47
CA ILE A 328 15.37 -5.73 -15.85
C ILE A 328 16.66 -5.57 -15.08
N LYS A 329 16.60 -5.60 -13.74
CA LYS A 329 17.76 -5.41 -12.87
C LYS A 329 17.87 -6.54 -11.87
N GLY A 330 19.09 -7.01 -11.59
CA GLY A 330 19.34 -8.06 -10.60
C GLY A 330 18.71 -9.43 -10.90
N CYS A 331 18.23 -9.67 -12.13
CA CYS A 331 17.54 -10.90 -12.55
C CYS A 331 18.51 -11.93 -13.17
N HIS A 332 19.49 -12.37 -12.40
CA HIS A 332 20.66 -13.10 -12.90
C HIS A 332 20.38 -14.49 -13.51
N GLN A 333 19.27 -15.13 -13.16
CA GLN A 333 18.89 -16.44 -13.70
C GLN A 333 18.07 -16.35 -15.01
N MET A 334 17.68 -15.14 -15.41
CA MET A 334 16.78 -14.94 -16.54
C MET A 334 17.56 -15.11 -17.84
N LYS A 335 17.17 -16.11 -18.64
CA LYS A 335 17.84 -16.42 -19.92
C LYS A 335 17.07 -15.99 -21.15
N THR A 336 15.75 -15.91 -21.02
CA THR A 336 14.83 -15.53 -22.09
C THR A 336 13.64 -14.78 -21.50
N PHE A 337 12.89 -14.06 -22.32
CA PHE A 337 11.62 -13.46 -21.90
C PHE A 337 10.53 -14.54 -21.85
N SER A 338 10.30 -15.25 -22.95
CA SER A 338 9.49 -16.46 -22.99
C SER A 338 10.09 -17.48 -23.98
N LEU A 339 9.48 -18.67 -24.12
CA LEU A 339 9.82 -19.58 -25.22
C LEU A 339 9.04 -19.27 -26.51
N GLY A 340 8.11 -18.32 -26.46
CA GLY A 340 7.36 -17.82 -27.62
C GLY A 340 7.90 -16.46 -28.08
N VAL A 341 7.12 -15.77 -28.91
CA VAL A 341 7.51 -14.45 -29.46
C VAL A 341 6.93 -13.33 -28.62
N SER A 342 7.71 -12.27 -28.39
CA SER A 342 7.23 -11.00 -27.84
C SER A 342 7.10 -9.97 -28.97
N ARG A 343 5.95 -9.32 -29.08
CA ARG A 343 5.70 -8.25 -30.06
C ARG A 343 5.56 -6.91 -29.35
N THR A 344 6.52 -6.03 -29.60
CA THR A 344 6.69 -4.73 -28.95
C THR A 344 6.97 -3.66 -30.01
N PRO A 345 5.96 -3.20 -30.78
CA PRO A 345 6.16 -2.38 -31.98
C PRO A 345 6.82 -1.02 -31.69
N ASP A 346 6.54 -0.43 -30.52
CA ASP A 346 7.01 0.90 -30.14
C ASP A 346 8.21 0.88 -29.19
N LEU A 347 8.71 -0.31 -28.83
CA LEU A 347 9.83 -0.45 -27.90
C LEU A 347 11.16 -0.33 -28.64
N GLU A 348 11.92 0.72 -28.35
CA GLU A 348 13.23 0.95 -28.98
C GLU A 348 14.39 0.37 -28.15
N ASN A 349 14.34 0.53 -26.82
CA ASN A 349 15.43 0.20 -25.92
C ASN A 349 14.93 -0.56 -24.69
N VAL A 350 15.80 -1.40 -24.15
CA VAL A 350 15.61 -2.14 -22.90
C VAL A 350 16.75 -1.80 -21.96
N ILE A 351 16.44 -1.54 -20.70
CA ILE A 351 17.44 -1.31 -19.65
C ILE A 351 17.68 -2.64 -18.93
N ILE A 352 18.90 -3.19 -19.01
CA ILE A 352 19.26 -4.42 -18.30
C ILE A 352 20.51 -4.18 -17.43
N ASP A 353 20.39 -4.31 -16.11
CA ASP A 353 21.44 -3.98 -15.13
C ASP A 353 22.12 -2.63 -15.41
N ASP A 354 21.30 -1.58 -15.49
CA ASP A 354 21.71 -0.20 -15.76
C ASP A 354 22.37 0.04 -17.13
N ILE A 355 22.34 -0.95 -18.03
CA ILE A 355 22.82 -0.83 -19.41
C ILE A 355 21.64 -0.65 -20.37
N ILE A 356 21.66 0.42 -21.15
CA ILE A 356 20.68 0.66 -22.21
C ILE A 356 21.07 -0.17 -23.44
N MET A 357 20.19 -1.05 -23.88
CA MET A 357 20.36 -1.91 -25.05
C MET A 357 19.27 -1.64 -26.09
N ALA A 358 19.66 -1.41 -27.34
CA ALA A 358 18.70 -1.36 -28.44
C ALA A 358 18.00 -2.72 -28.61
N LEU A 359 16.70 -2.70 -28.87
CA LEU A 359 15.88 -3.90 -29.08
C LEU A 359 16.38 -4.69 -30.30
N LYS A 360 16.68 -5.97 -30.11
CA LYS A 360 17.20 -6.87 -31.16
C LYS A 360 16.11 -7.76 -31.74
N GLY A 361 15.14 -7.16 -32.42
CA GLY A 361 13.99 -7.84 -32.99
C GLY A 361 12.89 -8.13 -31.97
N ASP A 362 13.21 -8.78 -30.85
CA ASP A 362 12.28 -9.01 -29.74
C ASP A 362 12.99 -9.01 -28.36
N LEU A 363 12.22 -9.14 -27.27
CA LEU A 363 12.76 -9.17 -25.91
C LEU A 363 13.64 -10.41 -25.67
N ASN A 364 13.32 -11.55 -26.27
CA ASN A 364 14.08 -12.79 -26.10
C ASN A 364 15.53 -12.62 -26.60
N ASN A 365 15.70 -12.17 -27.84
CA ASN A 365 17.01 -11.97 -28.46
C ASN A 365 17.83 -10.88 -27.75
N THR A 366 17.16 -9.86 -27.21
CA THR A 366 17.80 -8.77 -26.46
C THR A 366 18.36 -9.28 -25.14
N ILE A 367 17.57 -10.02 -24.37
CA ILE A 367 18.00 -10.66 -23.12
C ILE A 367 19.10 -11.70 -23.37
N GLU A 368 18.93 -12.56 -24.38
CA GLU A 368 19.95 -13.58 -24.71
C GLU A 368 21.28 -12.93 -25.10
N SER A 369 21.24 -11.82 -25.85
CA SER A 369 22.45 -11.05 -26.17
C SER A 369 23.14 -10.52 -24.92
N HIS A 370 22.38 -10.01 -23.94
CA HIS A 370 22.94 -9.54 -22.67
C HIS A 370 23.58 -10.67 -21.87
N VAL A 371 22.93 -11.84 -21.80
CA VAL A 371 23.48 -13.01 -21.12
C VAL A 371 24.81 -13.43 -21.73
N ARG A 372 24.93 -13.43 -23.07
CA ARG A 372 26.20 -13.71 -23.76
C ARG A 372 27.29 -12.68 -23.42
N LEU A 373 26.94 -11.40 -23.29
CA LEU A 373 27.89 -10.34 -22.91
C LEU A 373 28.45 -10.49 -21.49
N ARG A 374 27.72 -11.14 -20.56
CA ARG A 374 28.22 -11.41 -19.21
C ARG A 374 29.14 -12.62 -19.10
N GLN A 375 29.03 -13.56 -20.05
CA GLN A 375 29.74 -14.84 -20.01
C GLN A 375 31.04 -14.87 -20.81
N GLY A 376 31.22 -13.92 -21.74
CA GLY A 376 32.47 -13.70 -22.48
C GLY A 376 33.29 -12.59 -21.86
#